data_AF-A0AAN6VBS9-F1
#
_entry.id   AF-A0AAN6VBS9-F1
#
_cell.length_a   1.000
_cell.length_b   1.000
_cell.length_c   1.000
_cell.angle_alpha   90.00
_cell.angle_beta   90.00
_cell.angle_gamma   90.00
#
_symmetry.space_group_name_H-M   'P 1'
#
loop_
_entity.id
_entity.type
_entity.pdbx_description
1 polymer ?
#
loop_
_entity_poly.entity_id
_entity_poly.type
_entity_poly.pdbx_seq_one_letter_code
_entity_poly.pdbx_strand_id
1 'polypeptide(L)'
;MRTRRPALYGAMQPGDAPQKCLLCNRNFCEKHKGTDEGVCEVNHGTYYQRHRQLPDVYPTLKARAEALGREIEMVWYAQVIMFGVSAKRPV
;
A
#
# COMPACT_ATOMS: atom_id res chain seq x y z
N MET A 1 -16.49 15.61 32.28
CA MET A 1 -17.00 14.66 31.26
C MET A 1 -15.94 14.48 30.19
N ARG A 2 -15.25 13.32 30.14
CA ARG A 2 -14.37 12.98 29.02
C ARG A 2 -15.25 12.61 27.84
N THR A 3 -15.35 13.49 26.84
CA THR A 3 -15.93 13.13 25.55
C THR A 3 -15.21 11.88 25.07
N ARG A 4 -15.97 10.81 24.78
CA ARG A 4 -15.40 9.58 24.24
C ARG A 4 -14.61 9.97 23.00
N ARG A 5 -13.29 9.78 23.06
CA ARG A 5 -12.38 9.92 21.92
C ARG A 5 -13.03 9.10 20.81
N PRO A 6 -13.54 9.70 19.71
CA PRO A 6 -14.13 8.91 18.65
C PRO A 6 -13.07 7.90 18.25
N ALA A 7 -13.44 6.62 18.28
CA ALA A 7 -12.56 5.54 17.88
C ALA A 7 -11.94 6.01 16.57
N LEU A 8 -10.63 6.22 16.62
CA LEU A 8 -9.87 6.65 15.49
C LEU A 8 -10.25 5.69 14.36
N TYR A 9 -10.93 6.22 13.35
CA TYR A 9 -11.37 5.54 12.13
C TYR A 9 -12.42 4.44 12.37
N GLY A 10 -13.69 4.84 12.20
CA GLY A 10 -14.88 4.04 11.89
C GLY A 10 -14.82 2.55 12.19
N ALA A 11 -15.55 2.13 13.23
CA ALA A 11 -15.80 0.74 13.57
C ALA A 11 -15.97 -0.13 12.31
N MET A 12 -14.95 -0.94 12.04
CA MET A 12 -15.05 -2.03 11.06
C MET A 12 -16.27 -2.86 11.45
N GLN A 13 -17.24 -3.02 10.54
CA GLN A 13 -18.43 -3.78 10.88
C GLN A 13 -18.02 -5.24 11.13
N PRO A 14 -18.43 -5.85 12.26
CA PRO A 14 -18.14 -7.24 12.54
C PRO A 14 -18.92 -8.11 11.54
N GLY A 15 -18.27 -8.51 10.44
CA GLY A 15 -18.90 -9.31 9.38
C GLY A 15 -18.25 -9.18 8.01
N ASP A 16 -17.58 -8.06 7.72
CA ASP A 16 -16.92 -7.85 6.43
C ASP A 16 -15.47 -8.37 6.47
N ALA A 17 -15.07 -9.11 5.43
CA ALA A 17 -13.68 -9.50 5.26
C ALA A 17 -12.82 -8.24 5.05
N PRO A 18 -11.84 -7.94 5.92
CA PRO A 18 -11.00 -6.76 5.75
C PRO A 18 -10.21 -6.87 4.46
N GLN A 19 -10.41 -5.94 3.53
CA GLN A 19 -9.49 -5.75 2.42
C GLN A 19 -8.36 -4.83 2.88
N LYS A 20 -7.13 -5.18 2.54
CA LYS A 20 -5.95 -4.37 2.87
C LYS A 20 -5.65 -3.42 1.72
N CYS A 21 -5.53 -2.13 2.03
CA CYS A 21 -5.25 -1.11 1.03
C CYS A 21 -3.82 -1.22 0.51
N LEU A 22 -3.67 -1.26 -0.81
CA LEU A 22 -2.37 -1.35 -1.49
C LEU A 22 -1.48 -0.12 -1.29
N LEU A 23 -2.07 1.04 -0.98
CA LEU A 23 -1.37 2.32 -0.91
C LEU A 23 -1.04 2.77 0.52
N CYS A 24 -1.87 2.43 1.51
CA CYS A 24 -1.66 2.86 2.90
C CYS A 24 -1.62 1.72 3.91
N ASN A 25 -1.71 0.47 3.45
CA ASN A 25 -1.72 -0.74 4.28
C ASN A 25 -2.84 -0.82 5.33
N ARG A 26 -3.83 0.07 5.26
CA ARG A 26 -4.98 0.07 6.17
C ARG A 26 -6.00 -0.96 5.74
N ASN A 27 -6.63 -1.59 6.71
CA ASN A 27 -7.80 -2.43 6.47
C ASN A 27 -9.01 -1.53 6.22
N PHE A 28 -9.80 -1.86 5.20
CA PHE A 28 -11.04 -1.19 4.85
C PHE A 28 -12.11 -2.22 4.48
N CYS A 29 -13.38 -1.84 4.64
CA CYS A 29 -14.53 -2.63 4.20
C CYS A 29 -15.04 -2.10 2.85
N GLU A 30 -15.95 -2.83 2.20
CA GLU A 30 -16.49 -2.48 0.88
C GLU A 30 -17.07 -1.06 0.81
N LYS A 31 -17.67 -0.57 1.91
CA LYS A 31 -18.22 0.79 1.99
C LYS A 31 -17.16 1.89 1.91
N HIS A 32 -15.94 1.59 2.34
CA HIS A 32 -14.81 2.52 2.32
C HIS A 32 -13.82 2.20 1.19
N LYS A 33 -14.25 1.43 0.19
CA LYS A 33 -13.50 1.19 -1.04
C LYS A 33 -13.49 2.48 -1.86
N GLY A 34 -12.30 2.90 -2.29
CA GLY A 34 -12.12 4.03 -3.18
C GLY A 34 -12.48 3.69 -4.63
N THR A 35 -12.14 4.61 -5.53
CA THR A 35 -12.39 4.43 -6.97
C THR A 35 -11.59 3.28 -7.56
N ASP A 36 -10.35 3.10 -7.12
CA ASP A 36 -9.45 2.07 -7.61
C ASP A 36 -9.60 0.75 -6.82
N GLU A 37 -9.43 -0.37 -7.50
CA GLU A 37 -9.47 -1.69 -6.87
C GLU A 37 -8.34 -1.87 -5.84
N GLY A 38 -8.68 -2.36 -4.65
CA GLY A 38 -7.72 -2.54 -3.56
C GLY A 38 -7.24 -1.22 -2.91
N VAL A 39 -7.90 -0.10 -3.20
CA VAL A 39 -7.58 1.21 -2.64
C VAL A 39 -8.73 1.68 -1.76
N CYS A 40 -8.43 2.24 -0.58
CA CYS A 40 -9.46 2.80 0.29
C CYS A 40 -9.86 4.22 -0.14
N GLU A 41 -10.97 4.75 0.38
CA GLU A 41 -11.46 6.10 0.05
C GLU A 41 -10.58 7.26 0.60
N VAL A 42 -9.59 6.97 1.42
CA VAL A 42 -8.74 7.99 2.07
C VAL A 42 -7.89 8.71 1.02
N ASN A 43 -7.66 10.02 1.22
CA ASN A 43 -6.72 10.77 0.41
C ASN A 43 -5.27 10.33 0.69
N HIS A 44 -4.77 9.44 -0.18
CA HIS A 44 -3.42 8.87 -0.10
C HIS A 44 -2.31 9.91 -0.27
N GLY A 45 -2.54 10.99 -1.01
CA GLY A 45 -1.57 12.08 -1.15
C GLY A 45 -1.28 12.77 0.18
N THR A 46 -2.34 13.18 0.89
CA THR A 46 -2.23 13.79 2.22
C THR A 46 -1.71 12.78 3.25
N TYR A 47 -2.18 11.54 3.18
CA TYR A 47 -1.74 10.48 4.07
C TYR A 47 -0.23 10.22 3.94
N TYR A 48 0.25 10.07 2.70
CA TYR A 48 1.65 9.89 2.39
C TYR A 48 2.50 11.04 2.92
N GLN A 49 2.09 12.30 2.70
CA GLN A 49 2.84 13.47 3.19
C GLN A 49 3.03 13.47 4.72
N ARG A 50 2.03 13.03 5.49
CA ARG A 50 2.10 12.95 6.95
C ARG A 50 2.86 11.74 7.46
N HIS A 51 2.96 10.70 6.65
CA HIS A 51 3.48 9.39 7.03
C HIS A 51 4.61 8.92 6.10
N ARG A 52 5.41 9.85 5.56
CA ARG A 52 6.51 9.52 4.63
C ARG A 52 7.54 8.57 5.21
N GLN A 53 7.69 8.53 6.54
CA GLN A 53 8.57 7.59 7.21
C GLN A 53 8.03 6.15 7.30
N LEU A 54 6.75 5.91 6.98
CA LEU A 54 6.19 4.57 7.04
C LEU A 54 6.59 3.78 5.78
N PRO A 55 7.09 2.54 5.95
CA PRO A 55 7.34 1.67 4.81
C PRO A 55 6.03 1.30 4.11
N ASP A 56 6.11 1.04 2.81
CA ASP A 56 4.99 0.58 1.98
C ASP A 56 3.77 1.51 1.95
N VAL A 57 3.98 2.81 2.16
CA VAL A 57 2.95 3.83 1.95
C VAL A 57 3.27 4.61 0.68
N TYR A 58 2.31 4.63 -0.25
CA TYR A 58 2.44 5.24 -1.56
C TYR A 58 1.34 6.28 -1.80
N PRO A 59 1.64 7.39 -2.47
CA PRO A 59 0.64 8.41 -2.78
C PRO A 59 -0.32 7.98 -3.90
N THR A 60 0.14 7.15 -4.84
CA THR A 60 -0.61 6.71 -6.02
C THR A 60 -0.23 5.27 -6.42
N LEU A 61 -1.10 4.60 -7.18
CA LEU A 61 -0.81 3.27 -7.73
C LEU A 61 0.39 3.27 -8.68
N LYS A 62 0.58 4.36 -9.45
CA LYS A 62 1.76 4.53 -10.30
C LYS A 62 3.05 4.56 -9.47
N ALA A 63 3.08 5.33 -8.38
CA ALA A 63 4.24 5.39 -7.51
C ALA A 63 4.55 4.03 -6.86
N ARG A 64 3.52 3.27 -6.50
CA ARG A 64 3.67 1.88 -6.04
C ARG A 64 4.25 0.97 -7.11
N ALA A 65 3.75 1.04 -8.34
CA ALA A 65 4.25 0.25 -9.46
C ALA A 65 5.70 0.57 -9.78
N GLU A 66 6.09 1.85 -9.76
CA GLU A 66 7.48 2.28 -9.96
C GLU A 66 8.41 1.79 -8.84
N ALA A 67 7.94 1.80 -7.58
CA ALA A 67 8.71 1.28 -6.45
C ALA A 67 8.91 -0.25 -6.54
N LEU A 68 7.85 -1.00 -6.84
CA LEU A 68 7.94 -2.45 -7.03
C LEU A 68 8.74 -2.82 -8.28
N GLY A 69 8.63 -2.05 -9.36
CA GLY A 69 9.47 -2.25 -10.56
C GLY A 69 10.95 -2.10 -10.26
N ARG A 70 11.33 -1.12 -9.42
CA ARG A 70 12.71 -0.99 -8.91
C ARG A 70 13.12 -2.15 -8.01
N GLU A 71 12.21 -2.68 -7.21
CA GLU A 71 12.49 -3.85 -6.37
C GLU A 71 12.79 -5.08 -7.22
N ILE A 72 11.96 -5.35 -8.24
CA ILE A 72 12.16 -6.46 -9.18
C ILE A 72 13.50 -6.30 -9.93
N GLU A 73 13.83 -5.09 -10.38
CA GLU A 73 15.13 -4.79 -10.99
C GLU A 73 16.30 -5.09 -10.03
N MET A 74 16.23 -4.62 -8.79
CA MET A 74 17.29 -4.84 -7.79
C MET A 74 17.46 -6.32 -7.45
N VAL A 75 16.37 -7.07 -7.29
CA VAL A 75 16.40 -8.52 -7.02
C VAL A 75 17.00 -9.27 -8.21
N TRP A 76 16.62 -8.90 -9.44
CA TRP A 76 17.21 -9.49 -10.66
C TRP A 76 18.72 -9.20 -10.74
N TYR A 77 19.14 -7.93 -10.54
CA TYR A 77 20.56 -7.57 -10.53
C TYR A 77 21.34 -8.31 -9.44
N ALA A 78 20.80 -8.40 -8.23
CA ALA A 78 21.42 -9.15 -7.14
C ALA A 78 21.55 -10.64 -7.50
N GLN A 79 20.54 -11.23 -8.15
CA GLN A 79 20.57 -12.63 -8.54
C GLN A 79 21.54 -12.91 -9.71
N VAL A 80 21.64 -11.99 -10.67
CA VAL A 80 22.64 -12.07 -11.77
C VAL A 80 24.06 -11.94 -11.22
N ILE A 81 24.31 -11.00 -10.31
CA ILE A 81 25.65 -10.78 -9.72
C ILE A 81 26.04 -11.95 -8.79
N MET A 82 25.11 -12.43 -7.95
CA MET A 82 25.41 -13.45 -6.93
C MET A 82 25.43 -14.88 -7.47
N PHE A 83 24.66 -15.17 -8.53
CA PHE A 83 24.48 -16.54 -9.03
C PHE A 83 24.82 -16.72 -10.52
N GLY A 84 25.21 -15.65 -11.24
CA GLY A 84 25.63 -15.73 -12.64
C GLY A 84 24.53 -16.23 -13.60
N VAL A 85 23.25 -16.12 -13.21
CA VAL A 85 22.14 -16.67 -13.99
C VAL A 85 21.77 -15.71 -15.11
N SER A 86 22.09 -16.08 -16.35
CA SER A 86 21.68 -15.35 -17.56
C SER A 86 20.19 -15.58 -17.87
N ALA A 87 19.28 -14.99 -17.08
CA ALA A 87 17.84 -15.04 -17.34
C ALA A 87 17.35 -13.70 -17.90
N LYS A 88 16.48 -13.73 -18.93
CA LYS A 88 15.90 -12.51 -19.55
C LYS A 88 15.31 -11.57 -18.49
N ARG A 89 15.64 -10.29 -18.60
CA ARG A 89 15.11 -9.20 -17.75
C ARG A 89 13.57 -9.24 -17.79
N PRO A 90 12.88 -9.25 -16.64
CA PRO A 90 11.43 -9.16 -16.62
C PRO A 90 11.00 -7.78 -17.13
N VAL A 91 10.05 -7.75 -18.07
CA VAL A 91 9.42 -6.54 -18.62
C VAL A 91 8.27 -6.11 -17.73
#